data_AF-A0A848M1J6-F1
#
_entry.id   AF-A0A848M1J6-F1
#
_cell.length_a   1.000
_cell.length_b   1.000
_cell.length_c   1.000
_cell.angle_alpha   90.00
_cell.angle_beta   90.00
_cell.angle_gamma   90.00
#
_symmetry.space_group_name_H-M   'P 1'
#
loop_
_entity.id
_entity.type
_entity.pdbx_description
1 polymer ?
#
loop_
_entity_poly.entity_id
_entity_poly.type
_entity_poly.pdbx_seq_one_letter_code
_entity_poly.pdbx_strand_id
1 'polypeptide(L)'
;MNIRTWRPFILLGLCMVLTFLSITPGTSAAEPYSMPVESEEARKLLQDSLSIVEIDREIGRIEIQQTKLRTLQRSLERDITRLEKDIHVRREQAGAVLREYYMGERKTLFTLLLSASSMSSFFRIMEFYDLIIQNDRQVLQAYDNEYRALAKAKNDALRNASQLEEVRNRLILQRERVLALEEQVSSGVLASGNPEAMSRLIQEFTLYWENVGLYEVKKHFQALADAMNNLPDFIQNGDSMLKTNGRQYSINLHEDELNRFLRSQNELFNTFAFRFNDGKVIAEGENGNLSLRIEGHYSIVNDPDNAILFQVDKLVFNQLELPDTTRLELQEEFDMNFYPKQLVSFLKATKVSSTDQRLLVTLELDLKNK
;
A
#
# COMPACT_ATOMS: atom_id res chain seq x y z
N MET A 1 -38.03 81.93 6.96
CA MET A 1 -38.38 82.12 8.38
C MET A 1 -38.74 80.76 8.96
N ASN A 2 -37.91 80.32 9.91
CA ASN A 2 -38.04 79.26 10.92
C ASN A 2 -38.47 77.81 10.61
N ILE A 3 -37.61 76.95 11.18
CA ILE A 3 -37.53 75.50 11.33
C ILE A 3 -38.48 75.00 12.43
N ARG A 4 -38.68 73.66 12.46
CA ARG A 4 -39.04 72.78 13.61
C ARG A 4 -40.56 72.53 13.69
N THR A 5 -41.07 71.29 13.61
CA THR A 5 -40.82 70.13 14.50
C THR A 5 -41.38 68.83 13.91
N TRP A 6 -40.82 67.69 14.38
CA TRP A 6 -41.49 66.39 14.56
C TRP A 6 -41.74 65.54 13.29
N ARG A 7 -40.96 64.51 12.93
CA ARG A 7 -39.98 63.62 13.61
C ARG A 7 -40.44 62.53 14.62
N PRO A 8 -41.73 62.21 14.85
CA PRO A 8 -42.09 61.02 15.64
C PRO A 8 -42.58 59.82 14.80
N PHE A 9 -42.89 59.98 13.51
CA PHE A 9 -43.50 58.88 12.73
C PHE A 9 -42.53 57.91 12.05
N ILE A 10 -41.24 58.24 11.96
CA ILE A 10 -40.24 57.36 11.31
C ILE A 10 -39.58 56.40 12.31
N LEU A 11 -39.68 56.66 13.61
CA LEU A 11 -39.12 55.79 14.67
C LEU A 11 -40.07 54.66 15.11
N LEU A 12 -41.38 54.78 14.83
CA LEU A 12 -42.37 53.78 15.25
C LEU A 12 -42.58 52.67 14.21
N GLY A 13 -42.24 52.90 12.94
CA GLY A 13 -42.23 51.88 11.89
C GLY A 13 -40.98 50.99 11.90
N LEU A 14 -39.88 51.44 12.53
CA LEU A 14 -38.63 50.68 12.60
C LEU A 14 -38.61 49.65 13.75
N CYS A 15 -39.40 49.84 14.81
CA CYS A 15 -39.48 48.89 15.93
C CYS A 15 -40.43 47.70 15.69
N MET A 16 -41.35 47.78 14.73
CA MET A 16 -42.34 46.71 14.47
C MET A 16 -41.88 45.68 13.43
N VAL A 17 -40.79 45.97 12.69
CA VAL A 17 -40.15 45.04 11.74
C VAL A 17 -38.95 44.32 12.36
N LEU A 18 -38.46 44.77 13.53
CA LEU A 18 -37.35 44.15 14.27
C LEU A 18 -37.78 43.05 15.25
N THR A 19 -39.09 42.83 15.47
CA THR A 19 -39.59 41.76 16.35
C THR A 19 -40.06 40.50 15.62
N PHE A 20 -39.98 40.45 14.28
CA PHE A 20 -40.33 39.27 13.49
C PHE A 20 -39.14 38.49 12.90
N LEU A 21 -37.90 38.88 13.23
CA LEU A 21 -36.67 38.19 12.80
C LEU A 21 -36.01 37.34 13.89
N SER A 22 -36.78 36.91 14.89
CA SER A 22 -36.31 36.05 15.98
C SER A 22 -37.10 34.74 16.06
N ILE A 23 -37.31 34.12 14.90
CA ILE A 23 -37.61 32.69 14.80
C ILE A 23 -36.42 32.06 14.08
N THR A 24 -35.30 31.99 14.80
CA THR A 24 -34.25 31.05 14.46
C THR A 24 -34.85 29.65 14.68
N PRO A 25 -34.92 28.77 13.66
CA PRO A 25 -35.15 27.36 13.93
C PRO A 25 -34.08 26.94 14.92
N GLY A 26 -34.49 26.36 16.03
CA GLY A 26 -33.56 25.79 16.99
C GLY A 26 -32.65 24.86 16.22
N THR A 27 -31.40 25.29 16.02
CA THR A 27 -30.30 24.37 15.84
C THR A 27 -30.31 23.55 17.10
N SER A 28 -30.97 22.39 17.04
CA SER A 28 -30.59 21.26 17.87
C SER A 28 -29.09 21.12 17.65
N ALA A 29 -28.32 21.69 18.57
CA ALA A 29 -27.01 21.17 18.85
C ALA A 29 -27.28 19.70 19.14
N ALA A 30 -26.99 18.84 18.17
CA ALA A 30 -26.91 17.42 18.40
C ALA A 30 -25.97 17.28 19.61
N GLU A 31 -26.53 16.83 20.72
CA GLU A 31 -25.74 16.48 21.88
C GLU A 31 -24.65 15.52 21.40
N PRO A 32 -23.38 15.72 21.80
CA PRO A 32 -22.31 14.84 21.39
C PRO A 32 -22.67 13.42 21.83
N TYR A 33 -22.94 12.56 20.84
CA TYR A 33 -23.26 11.15 21.02
C TYR A 33 -21.98 10.42 21.43
N SER A 34 -21.50 10.65 22.65
CA SER A 34 -20.55 9.76 23.30
C SER A 34 -21.37 8.55 23.74
N MET A 35 -21.46 7.51 22.92
CA MET A 35 -22.03 6.23 23.37
C MET A 35 -21.04 5.62 24.36
N PRO A 36 -21.31 5.65 25.68
CA PRO A 36 -20.52 4.86 26.59
C PRO A 36 -20.91 3.42 26.28
N VAL A 37 -19.98 2.61 25.81
CA VAL A 37 -20.20 1.18 25.71
C VAL A 37 -20.13 0.64 27.13
N GLU A 38 -21.28 0.62 27.82
CA GLU A 38 -21.35 0.41 29.27
C GLU A 38 -21.00 -1.02 29.70
N SER A 39 -20.98 -2.00 28.77
CA SER A 39 -20.60 -3.38 29.06
C SER A 39 -19.55 -3.94 28.10
N GLU A 40 -18.65 -4.76 28.63
CA GLU A 40 -17.64 -5.48 27.86
C GLU A 40 -18.27 -6.38 26.79
N GLU A 41 -19.44 -6.96 27.09
CA GLU A 41 -20.20 -7.79 26.15
C GLU A 41 -20.72 -6.98 24.96
N ALA A 42 -21.27 -5.78 25.20
CA ALA A 42 -21.71 -4.88 24.14
C ALA A 42 -20.53 -4.43 23.27
N ARG A 43 -19.37 -4.16 23.90
CA ARG A 43 -18.14 -3.79 23.21
C ARG A 43 -17.65 -4.88 22.28
N LYS A 44 -17.64 -6.12 22.76
CA LYS A 44 -17.24 -7.26 21.96
C LYS A 44 -18.19 -7.46 20.78
N LEU A 45 -19.51 -7.35 20.99
CA LEU A 45 -20.48 -7.47 19.89
C LEU A 45 -20.30 -6.40 18.82
N LEU A 46 -20.04 -5.16 19.22
CA LEU A 46 -19.70 -4.08 18.29
C LEU A 46 -18.42 -4.40 17.50
N GLN A 47 -17.36 -4.85 18.17
CA GLN A 47 -16.10 -5.24 17.52
C GLN A 47 -16.28 -6.41 16.53
N ASP A 48 -17.03 -7.43 16.92
CA ASP A 48 -17.31 -8.60 16.06
C ASP A 48 -18.16 -8.17 14.85
N SER A 49 -19.16 -7.30 15.05
CA SER A 49 -19.98 -6.75 13.95
C SER A 49 -19.18 -5.90 12.97
N LEU A 50 -18.23 -5.11 13.49
CA LEU A 50 -17.31 -4.31 12.69
C LEU A 50 -16.37 -5.21 11.88
N SER A 51 -15.90 -6.29 12.51
CA SER A 51 -15.05 -7.28 11.87
C SER A 51 -15.73 -7.92 10.67
N ILE A 52 -17.04 -8.22 10.75
CA ILE A 52 -17.81 -8.75 9.61
C ILE A 52 -17.75 -7.79 8.42
N VAL A 53 -18.09 -6.53 8.64
CA VAL A 53 -18.15 -5.49 7.58
C VAL A 53 -16.79 -5.29 6.92
N GLU A 54 -15.73 -5.24 7.72
CA GLU A 54 -14.37 -5.05 7.22
C GLU A 54 -13.83 -6.29 6.50
N ILE A 55 -14.19 -7.50 6.94
CA ILE A 55 -13.85 -8.73 6.21
C ILE A 55 -14.62 -8.80 4.89
N ASP A 56 -15.88 -8.41 4.83
CA ASP A 56 -16.66 -8.36 3.59
C ASP A 56 -16.06 -7.38 2.57
N ARG A 57 -15.60 -6.22 3.04
CA ARG A 57 -14.84 -5.26 2.23
C ARG A 57 -13.56 -5.89 1.68
N GLU A 58 -12.82 -6.62 2.52
CA GLU A 58 -11.61 -7.33 2.10
C GLU A 58 -11.92 -8.46 1.10
N ILE A 59 -13.00 -9.23 1.30
CA ILE A 59 -13.48 -10.22 0.32
C ILE A 59 -13.72 -9.54 -1.03
N GLY A 60 -14.40 -8.39 -1.06
CA GLY A 60 -14.63 -7.63 -2.28
C GLY A 60 -13.32 -7.23 -2.98
N ARG A 61 -12.29 -6.80 -2.24
CA ARG A 61 -10.96 -6.52 -2.79
C ARG A 61 -10.29 -7.76 -3.36
N ILE A 62 -10.30 -8.86 -2.62
CA ILE A 62 -9.68 -10.12 -3.03
C ILE A 62 -10.38 -10.67 -4.30
N GLU A 63 -11.70 -10.49 -4.44
CA GLU A 63 -12.45 -10.87 -5.64
C GLU A 63 -12.05 -10.04 -6.88
N ILE A 64 -11.78 -8.74 -6.71
CA ILE A 64 -11.23 -7.89 -7.76
C ILE A 64 -9.83 -8.39 -8.16
N GLN A 65 -8.97 -8.71 -7.19
CA GLN A 65 -7.64 -9.28 -7.45
C GLN A 65 -7.73 -10.62 -8.18
N GLN A 66 -8.62 -11.51 -7.76
CA GLN A 66 -8.88 -12.78 -8.42
C GLN A 66 -9.29 -12.57 -9.88
N THR A 67 -10.15 -11.60 -10.15
CA THR A 67 -10.60 -11.26 -11.51
C THR A 67 -9.46 -10.76 -12.39
N LYS A 68 -8.55 -9.94 -11.84
CA LYS A 68 -7.34 -9.48 -12.54
C LYS A 68 -6.42 -10.67 -12.88
N LEU A 69 -6.15 -11.54 -11.91
CA LEU A 69 -5.31 -12.74 -12.11
C LEU A 69 -5.90 -13.72 -13.14
N ARG A 70 -7.24 -13.91 -13.14
CA ARG A 70 -7.91 -14.73 -14.17
C ARG A 70 -7.79 -14.12 -15.56
N THR A 71 -7.89 -12.80 -15.66
CA THR A 71 -7.74 -12.09 -16.94
C THR A 71 -6.32 -12.21 -17.46
N LEU A 72 -5.33 -12.04 -16.57
CA LEU A 72 -3.92 -12.26 -16.90
C LEU A 72 -3.65 -13.70 -17.33
N GLN A 73 -4.20 -14.69 -16.63
CA GLN A 73 -4.09 -16.11 -16.97
C GLN A 73 -4.54 -16.38 -18.41
N ARG A 74 -5.73 -15.90 -18.78
CA ARG A 74 -6.29 -16.05 -20.13
C ARG A 74 -5.46 -15.33 -21.20
N SER A 75 -4.78 -14.23 -20.83
CA SER A 75 -3.85 -13.56 -21.75
C SER A 75 -2.61 -14.41 -21.99
N LEU A 76 -2.00 -14.91 -20.90
CA LEU A 76 -0.81 -15.76 -20.97
C LEU A 76 -1.07 -17.04 -21.74
N GLU A 77 -2.22 -17.69 -21.56
CA GLU A 77 -2.61 -18.89 -22.31
C GLU A 77 -2.71 -18.63 -23.82
N ARG A 78 -3.29 -17.48 -24.22
CA ARG A 78 -3.35 -17.06 -25.63
C ARG A 78 -1.95 -16.78 -26.17
N ASP A 79 -1.11 -16.10 -25.41
CA ASP A 79 0.26 -15.80 -25.80
C ASP A 79 1.11 -17.05 -25.95
N ILE A 80 1.00 -18.00 -25.02
CA ILE A 80 1.66 -19.30 -25.09
C ILE A 80 1.22 -20.04 -26.35
N THR A 81 -0.09 -20.13 -26.61
CA THR A 81 -0.61 -20.83 -27.80
C THR A 81 -0.07 -20.22 -29.10
N ARG A 82 -0.03 -18.89 -29.18
CA ARG A 82 0.54 -18.16 -30.33
C ARG A 82 2.03 -18.45 -30.49
N LEU A 83 2.81 -18.29 -29.43
CA LEU A 83 4.25 -18.52 -29.43
C LEU A 83 4.60 -19.98 -29.76
N GLU A 84 3.81 -20.95 -29.30
CA GLU A 84 3.99 -22.36 -29.63
C GLU A 84 3.74 -22.67 -31.11
N LYS A 85 2.85 -21.92 -31.76
CA LYS A 85 2.64 -22.02 -33.21
C LYS A 85 3.80 -21.41 -33.98
N ASP A 86 4.23 -20.21 -33.60
CA ASP A 86 5.28 -19.47 -34.30
C ASP A 86 6.64 -20.16 -34.18
N ILE A 87 6.94 -20.71 -32.99
CA ILE A 87 8.21 -21.39 -32.73
C ILE A 87 8.39 -22.66 -33.56
N HIS A 88 7.31 -23.33 -33.98
CA HIS A 88 7.42 -24.50 -34.85
C HIS A 88 8.05 -24.12 -36.19
N VAL A 89 7.55 -23.04 -36.80
CA VAL A 89 8.07 -22.54 -38.08
C VAL A 89 9.51 -22.05 -37.92
N ARG A 90 9.80 -21.29 -36.85
CA ARG A 90 11.16 -20.83 -36.59
C ARG A 90 12.15 -21.95 -36.32
N ARG A 91 11.71 -23.02 -35.64
CA ARG A 91 12.54 -24.19 -35.37
C ARG A 91 12.95 -24.88 -36.66
N GLU A 92 12.04 -25.03 -37.62
CA GLU A 92 12.35 -25.60 -38.92
C GLU A 92 13.35 -24.73 -39.71
N GLN A 93 13.15 -23.41 -39.73
CA GLN A 93 14.06 -22.46 -40.37
C GLN A 93 15.46 -22.47 -39.74
N ALA A 94 15.54 -22.38 -38.42
CA ALA A 94 16.80 -22.46 -37.68
C ALA A 94 17.49 -23.82 -37.89
N GLY A 95 16.72 -24.92 -37.89
CA GLY A 95 17.22 -26.26 -38.15
C GLY A 95 17.76 -26.44 -39.58
N ALA A 96 17.14 -25.80 -40.58
CA ALA A 96 17.66 -25.77 -41.94
C ALA A 96 19.03 -25.08 -42.00
N VAL A 97 19.13 -23.87 -41.44
CA VAL A 97 20.40 -23.13 -41.35
C VAL A 97 21.48 -23.97 -40.68
N LEU A 98 21.20 -24.54 -39.50
CA LEU A 98 22.17 -25.38 -38.78
C LEU A 98 22.60 -26.61 -39.57
N ARG A 99 21.69 -27.25 -40.32
CA ARG A 99 22.04 -28.37 -41.21
C ARG A 99 22.96 -27.93 -42.36
N GLU A 100 22.73 -26.78 -42.97
CA GLU A 100 23.58 -26.24 -44.05
C GLU A 100 25.01 -25.96 -43.55
N TYR A 101 25.17 -25.49 -42.31
CA TYR A 101 26.48 -25.38 -41.66
C TYR A 101 27.10 -26.75 -41.36
N TYR A 102 26.32 -27.69 -40.83
CA TYR A 102 26.79 -29.02 -40.43
C TYR A 102 27.20 -29.89 -41.64
N MET A 103 26.38 -29.93 -42.68
CA MET A 103 26.65 -30.66 -43.93
C MET A 103 27.75 -30.01 -44.77
N GLY A 104 28.18 -28.80 -44.40
CA GLY A 104 29.28 -28.10 -45.06
C GLY A 104 28.87 -27.38 -46.35
N GLU A 105 27.59 -27.23 -46.64
CA GLU A 105 27.11 -26.45 -47.80
C GLU A 105 27.55 -24.98 -47.71
N ARG A 106 27.62 -24.44 -46.49
CA ARG A 106 28.19 -23.11 -46.22
C ARG A 106 29.71 -23.04 -46.43
N LYS A 107 30.43 -24.17 -46.44
CA LYS A 107 31.88 -24.21 -46.76
C LYS A 107 32.14 -24.02 -48.25
N THR A 108 31.18 -24.38 -49.11
CA THR A 108 31.25 -24.17 -50.56
C THR A 108 31.35 -22.69 -50.93
N LEU A 109 30.85 -21.78 -50.07
CA LEU A 109 30.99 -20.33 -50.25
C LEU A 109 32.45 -19.86 -50.09
N PHE A 110 33.23 -20.47 -49.20
CA PHE A 110 34.67 -20.19 -49.09
C PHE A 110 35.43 -20.68 -50.33
N THR A 111 35.04 -21.83 -50.89
CA THR A 111 35.65 -22.29 -52.15
C THR A 111 35.29 -21.39 -53.33
N LEU A 112 34.09 -20.82 -53.35
CA LEU A 112 33.67 -19.80 -54.33
C LEU A 112 34.52 -18.54 -54.24
N LEU A 113 34.80 -18.04 -53.03
CA LEU A 113 35.71 -16.91 -52.79
C LEU A 113 37.11 -17.16 -53.34
N LEU A 114 37.68 -18.33 -53.09
CA LEU A 114 39.01 -18.72 -53.57
C LEU A 114 39.07 -18.93 -55.10
N SER A 115 37.91 -19.17 -55.73
CA SER A 115 37.80 -19.36 -57.18
C SER A 115 37.57 -18.06 -57.99
N ALA A 116 37.53 -16.90 -57.33
CA ALA A 116 37.26 -15.63 -57.99
C ALA A 116 38.33 -15.25 -59.01
N SER A 117 37.94 -15.07 -60.28
CA SER A 117 38.85 -14.73 -61.40
C SER A 117 39.24 -13.26 -61.48
N SER A 118 38.63 -12.38 -60.68
CA SER A 118 38.94 -10.96 -60.65
C SER A 118 38.64 -10.33 -59.27
N MET A 119 39.30 -9.21 -58.97
CA MET A 119 39.06 -8.44 -57.75
C MET A 119 37.59 -7.97 -57.63
N SER A 120 36.96 -7.59 -58.74
CA SER A 120 35.53 -7.22 -58.73
C SER A 120 34.63 -8.41 -58.43
N SER A 121 34.96 -9.61 -58.93
CA SER A 121 34.21 -10.84 -58.64
C SER A 121 34.33 -11.22 -57.17
N PHE A 122 35.52 -11.06 -56.58
CA PHE A 122 35.76 -11.31 -55.16
C PHE A 122 34.85 -10.46 -54.27
N PHE A 123 34.81 -9.13 -54.47
CA PHE A 123 33.96 -8.25 -53.65
C PHE A 123 32.46 -8.55 -53.79
N ARG A 124 31.98 -8.92 -54.98
CA ARG A 124 30.58 -9.33 -55.16
C ARG A 124 30.25 -10.61 -54.37
N ILE A 125 31.14 -11.61 -54.40
CA ILE A 125 30.94 -12.85 -53.63
C ILE A 125 30.97 -12.55 -52.13
N MET A 126 31.85 -11.66 -51.67
CA MET A 126 31.88 -11.19 -50.28
C MET A 126 30.57 -10.52 -49.84
N GLU A 127 30.00 -9.64 -50.67
CA GLU A 127 28.71 -9.00 -50.36
C GLU A 127 27.57 -10.02 -50.22
N PHE A 128 27.50 -11.01 -51.12
CA PHE A 128 26.51 -12.09 -51.00
C PHE A 128 26.74 -12.96 -49.75
N TYR A 129 28.00 -13.23 -49.41
CA TYR A 129 28.35 -13.98 -48.20
C TYR A 129 27.89 -13.26 -46.93
N ASP A 130 28.13 -11.96 -46.84
CA ASP A 130 27.68 -11.15 -45.71
C ASP A 130 26.15 -11.14 -45.61
N LEU A 131 25.43 -11.01 -46.72
CA LEU A 131 23.96 -11.10 -46.72
C LEU A 131 23.46 -12.46 -46.20
N ILE A 132 24.08 -13.56 -46.62
CA ILE A 132 23.72 -14.92 -46.17
C ILE A 132 23.97 -15.06 -44.66
N ILE A 133 25.14 -14.64 -44.16
CA ILE A 133 25.45 -14.71 -42.72
C ILE A 133 24.50 -13.84 -41.91
N GLN A 134 24.20 -12.63 -42.39
CA GLN A 134 23.27 -11.74 -41.69
C GLN A 134 21.89 -12.37 -41.59
N ASN A 135 21.38 -12.96 -42.68
CA ASN A 135 20.12 -13.68 -42.68
C ASN A 135 20.16 -14.90 -41.74
N ASP A 136 21.21 -15.72 -41.79
CA ASP A 136 21.37 -16.89 -40.91
C ASP A 136 21.37 -16.47 -39.43
N ARG A 137 22.09 -15.40 -39.08
CA ARG A 137 22.10 -14.83 -37.73
C ARG A 137 20.71 -14.33 -37.33
N GLN A 138 20.01 -13.63 -38.21
CA GLN A 138 18.65 -13.15 -37.95
C GLN A 138 17.69 -14.31 -37.68
N VAL A 139 17.75 -15.39 -38.47
CA VAL A 139 16.91 -16.59 -38.27
C VAL A 139 17.19 -17.24 -36.92
N LEU A 140 18.45 -17.44 -36.57
CA LEU A 140 18.84 -18.06 -35.30
C LEU A 140 18.47 -17.17 -34.10
N GLN A 141 18.69 -15.86 -34.20
CA GLN A 141 18.31 -14.90 -33.16
C GLN A 141 16.79 -14.82 -32.98
N ALA A 142 16.03 -14.84 -34.07
CA ALA A 142 14.57 -14.86 -34.00
C ALA A 142 14.06 -16.11 -33.25
N TYR A 143 14.63 -17.29 -33.56
CA TYR A 143 14.31 -18.52 -32.84
C TYR A 143 14.66 -18.46 -31.34
N ASP A 144 15.87 -18.00 -30.98
CA ASP A 144 16.27 -17.88 -29.57
C ASP A 144 15.36 -16.90 -28.80
N ASN A 145 15.04 -15.76 -29.41
CA ASN A 145 14.15 -14.77 -28.80
C ASN A 145 12.74 -15.32 -28.57
N GLU A 146 12.14 -15.99 -29.57
CA GLU A 146 10.82 -16.60 -29.43
C GLU A 146 10.82 -17.74 -28.41
N TYR A 147 11.89 -18.55 -28.35
CA TYR A 147 12.04 -19.61 -27.35
C TYR A 147 12.10 -19.05 -25.93
N ARG A 148 12.91 -18.00 -25.71
CA ARG A 148 12.99 -17.33 -24.41
C ARG A 148 11.67 -16.66 -24.01
N ALA A 149 10.98 -16.04 -24.96
CA ALA A 149 9.67 -15.45 -24.74
C ALA A 149 8.64 -16.50 -24.31
N LEU A 150 8.62 -17.66 -24.97
CA LEU A 150 7.76 -18.79 -24.61
C LEU A 150 8.07 -19.32 -23.22
N ALA A 151 9.35 -19.54 -22.90
CA ALA A 151 9.77 -20.00 -21.58
C ALA A 151 9.36 -19.02 -20.47
N LYS A 152 9.55 -17.71 -20.71
CA LYS A 152 9.10 -16.67 -19.79
C LYS A 152 7.57 -16.70 -19.62
N ALA A 153 6.80 -16.72 -20.70
CA ALA A 153 5.34 -16.75 -20.65
C ALA A 153 4.81 -17.97 -19.86
N LYS A 154 5.42 -19.15 -20.03
CA LYS A 154 5.09 -20.35 -19.25
C LYS A 154 5.39 -20.18 -17.77
N ASN A 155 6.55 -19.64 -17.43
CA ASN A 155 6.92 -19.36 -16.03
C ASN A 155 5.98 -18.33 -15.39
N ASP A 156 5.61 -17.29 -16.14
CA ASP A 156 4.67 -16.26 -15.68
C ASP A 156 3.28 -16.86 -15.44
N ALA A 157 2.82 -17.77 -16.32
CA ALA A 157 1.55 -18.48 -16.16
C ALA A 157 1.54 -19.39 -14.93
N LEU A 158 2.65 -20.11 -14.66
CA LEU A 158 2.78 -20.94 -13.46
C LEU A 158 2.72 -20.10 -12.18
N ARG A 159 3.42 -18.96 -12.14
CA ARG A 159 3.37 -18.04 -10.99
C ARG A 159 1.97 -17.47 -10.80
N ASN A 160 1.33 -17.02 -11.87
CA ASN A 160 -0.03 -16.50 -11.82
C ASN A 160 -1.05 -17.57 -11.36
N ALA A 161 -0.89 -18.83 -11.79
CA ALA A 161 -1.73 -19.93 -11.33
C ALA A 161 -1.59 -20.20 -9.82
N SER A 162 -0.36 -20.17 -9.30
CA SER A 162 -0.10 -20.31 -7.87
C SER A 162 -0.70 -19.15 -7.06
N GLN A 163 -0.56 -17.90 -7.54
CA GLN A 163 -1.21 -16.74 -6.92
C GLN A 163 -2.74 -16.85 -6.94
N LEU A 164 -3.31 -17.37 -8.02
CA LEU A 164 -4.76 -17.58 -8.12
C LEU A 164 -5.27 -18.58 -7.08
N GLU A 165 -4.49 -19.63 -6.81
CA GLU A 165 -4.80 -20.63 -5.79
C GLU A 165 -4.72 -20.04 -4.39
N GLU A 166 -3.67 -19.28 -4.09
CA GLU A 166 -3.52 -18.59 -2.81
C GLU A 166 -4.70 -17.63 -2.55
N VAL A 167 -5.04 -16.82 -3.55
CA VAL A 167 -6.19 -15.90 -3.50
C VAL A 167 -7.51 -16.66 -3.30
N ARG A 168 -7.68 -17.82 -3.94
CA ARG A 168 -8.87 -18.67 -3.73
C ARG A 168 -8.94 -19.17 -2.29
N ASN A 169 -7.84 -19.66 -1.74
CA ASN A 169 -7.79 -20.18 -0.38
C ASN A 169 -8.07 -19.07 0.64
N ARG A 170 -7.52 -17.87 0.41
CA ARG A 170 -7.79 -16.68 1.22
C ARG A 170 -9.28 -16.32 1.23
N LEU A 171 -9.95 -16.34 0.07
CA LEU A 171 -11.39 -16.08 -0.01
C LEU A 171 -12.22 -17.10 0.80
N ILE A 172 -11.88 -18.39 0.73
CA ILE A 172 -12.60 -19.42 1.47
C ILE A 172 -12.46 -19.16 2.97
N LEU A 173 -11.24 -18.93 3.45
CA LEU A 173 -10.96 -18.68 4.86
C LEU A 173 -11.67 -17.43 5.38
N GLN A 174 -11.69 -16.34 4.61
CA GLN A 174 -12.40 -15.12 5.02
C GLN A 174 -13.91 -15.34 5.09
N ARG A 175 -14.50 -16.07 4.14
CA ARG A 175 -15.94 -16.40 4.17
C ARG A 175 -16.32 -17.28 5.35
N GLU A 176 -15.49 -18.27 5.68
CA GLU A 176 -15.70 -19.10 6.87
C GLU A 176 -15.64 -18.26 8.15
N ARG A 177 -14.72 -17.29 8.21
CA ARG A 177 -14.61 -16.35 9.34
C ARG A 177 -15.84 -15.45 9.47
N VAL A 178 -16.37 -14.93 8.36
CA VAL A 178 -17.62 -14.14 8.37
C VAL A 178 -18.77 -14.95 8.95
N LEU A 179 -19.00 -16.17 8.46
CA LEU A 179 -20.08 -17.04 8.96
C LEU A 179 -19.96 -17.31 10.46
N ALA A 180 -18.74 -17.56 10.96
CA ALA A 180 -18.50 -17.78 12.37
C ALA A 180 -18.79 -16.51 13.22
N LEU A 181 -18.41 -15.34 12.72
CA LEU A 181 -18.69 -14.06 13.40
C LEU A 181 -20.19 -13.73 13.37
N GLU A 182 -20.89 -13.99 12.27
CA GLU A 182 -22.34 -13.80 12.16
C GLU A 182 -23.09 -14.67 13.19
N GLU A 183 -22.67 -15.92 13.37
CA GLU A 183 -23.21 -16.81 14.39
C GLU A 183 -22.95 -16.28 15.82
N GLN A 184 -21.75 -15.77 16.09
CA GLN A 184 -21.39 -15.18 17.37
C GLN A 184 -22.19 -13.91 17.67
N VAL A 185 -22.30 -13.00 16.71
CA VAL A 185 -23.05 -11.74 16.84
C VAL A 185 -24.52 -12.03 17.02
N SER A 186 -25.12 -12.90 16.19
CA SER A 186 -26.54 -13.24 16.31
C SER A 186 -26.87 -13.89 17.67
N SER A 187 -26.03 -14.81 18.13
CA SER A 187 -26.18 -15.45 19.45
C SER A 187 -26.03 -14.44 20.59
N GLY A 188 -25.05 -13.53 20.50
CA GLY A 188 -24.83 -12.51 21.52
C GLY A 188 -25.90 -11.43 21.56
N VAL A 189 -26.47 -11.05 20.41
CA VAL A 189 -27.64 -10.16 20.33
C VAL A 189 -28.84 -10.79 21.01
N LEU A 190 -29.12 -12.08 20.76
CA LEU A 190 -30.23 -12.79 21.39
C LEU A 190 -30.04 -12.96 22.91
N ALA A 191 -28.79 -13.15 23.35
CA ALA A 191 -28.43 -13.23 24.77
C ALA A 191 -28.41 -11.86 25.47
N SER A 192 -28.43 -10.75 24.72
CA SER A 192 -28.40 -9.42 25.30
C SER A 192 -29.71 -9.11 26.04
N GLY A 193 -29.62 -8.31 27.11
CA GLY A 193 -30.81 -7.92 27.90
C GLY A 193 -31.87 -7.15 27.11
N ASN A 194 -31.50 -6.59 25.95
CA ASN A 194 -32.43 -5.95 25.01
C ASN A 194 -31.94 -6.15 23.56
N PRO A 195 -32.34 -7.25 22.89
CA PRO A 195 -31.89 -7.57 21.54
C PRO A 195 -32.20 -6.49 20.51
N GLU A 196 -33.38 -5.85 20.58
CA GLU A 196 -33.78 -4.80 19.64
C GLU A 196 -32.95 -3.52 19.78
N ALA A 197 -32.56 -3.16 21.01
CA ALA A 197 -31.67 -2.02 21.24
C ALA A 197 -30.24 -2.36 20.77
N MET A 198 -29.76 -3.57 21.05
CA MET A 198 -28.43 -4.01 20.62
C MET A 198 -28.29 -4.05 19.10
N SER A 199 -29.28 -4.59 18.38
CA SER A 199 -29.26 -4.60 16.91
C SER A 199 -29.24 -3.19 16.31
N ARG A 200 -30.02 -2.25 16.87
CA ARG A 200 -30.01 -0.86 16.42
C ARG A 200 -28.67 -0.18 16.68
N LEU A 201 -28.09 -0.41 17.85
CA LEU A 201 -26.77 0.13 18.21
C LEU A 201 -25.67 -0.41 17.28
N ILE A 202 -25.68 -1.71 16.95
CA ILE A 202 -24.78 -2.29 15.95
C ILE A 202 -24.95 -1.59 14.60
N GLN A 203 -26.19 -1.45 14.13
CA GLN A 203 -26.48 -0.83 12.84
C GLN A 203 -26.02 0.63 12.77
N GLU A 204 -26.35 1.43 13.78
CA GLU A 204 -25.95 2.85 13.87
C GLU A 204 -24.43 2.99 13.92
N PHE A 205 -23.75 2.13 14.69
CA PHE A 205 -22.30 2.13 14.80
C PHE A 205 -21.63 1.74 13.47
N THR A 206 -22.10 0.69 12.81
CA THR A 206 -21.59 0.28 11.49
C THR A 206 -21.72 1.42 10.48
N LEU A 207 -22.88 2.07 10.42
CA LEU A 207 -23.08 3.21 9.52
C LEU A 207 -22.15 4.39 9.86
N TYR A 208 -21.96 4.67 11.15
CA TYR A 208 -21.02 5.72 11.57
C TYR A 208 -19.58 5.38 11.16
N TRP A 209 -19.16 4.12 11.34
CA TRP A 209 -17.84 3.67 10.95
C TRP A 209 -17.60 3.80 9.44
N GLU A 210 -18.52 3.28 8.62
CA GLU A 210 -18.39 3.28 7.16
C GLU A 210 -18.33 4.70 6.57
N ASN A 211 -19.13 5.62 7.13
CA ASN A 211 -19.27 6.97 6.58
C ASN A 211 -18.31 8.00 7.18
N VAL A 212 -17.89 7.81 8.43
CA VAL A 212 -17.10 8.81 9.17
C VAL A 212 -15.85 8.19 9.79
N GLY A 213 -16.01 7.10 10.54
CA GLY A 213 -14.91 6.51 11.32
C GLY A 213 -13.71 6.13 10.47
N LEU A 214 -13.93 5.34 9.41
CA LEU A 214 -12.86 4.92 8.52
C LEU A 214 -12.19 6.09 7.80
N TYR A 215 -12.98 7.09 7.37
CA TYR A 215 -12.44 8.28 6.72
C TYR A 215 -11.47 9.04 7.64
N GLU A 216 -11.88 9.28 8.89
CA GLU A 216 -11.02 9.97 9.84
C GLU A 216 -9.79 9.13 10.20
N VAL A 217 -9.91 7.80 10.36
CA VAL A 217 -8.74 6.93 10.59
C VAL A 217 -7.76 7.04 9.41
N LYS A 218 -8.24 6.90 8.17
CA LYS A 218 -7.39 7.04 6.97
C LYS A 218 -6.70 8.39 6.89
N LYS A 219 -7.41 9.47 7.21
CA LYS A 219 -6.84 10.83 7.24
C LYS A 219 -5.69 10.96 8.24
N HIS A 220 -5.78 10.34 9.42
CA HIS A 220 -4.68 10.35 10.40
C HIS A 220 -3.48 9.51 9.92
N PHE A 221 -3.73 8.32 9.34
CA PHE A 221 -2.68 7.49 8.76
C PHE A 221 -2.00 8.17 7.57
N GLN A 222 -2.76 8.87 6.72
CA GLN A 222 -2.22 9.65 5.62
C GLN A 222 -1.32 10.78 6.12
N ALA A 223 -1.79 11.57 7.10
CA ALA A 223 -0.98 12.62 7.70
C ALA A 223 0.30 12.07 8.32
N LEU A 224 0.25 10.84 8.87
CA LEU A 224 1.41 10.15 9.42
C LEU A 224 2.40 9.76 8.32
N ALA A 225 1.94 9.09 7.26
CA ALA A 225 2.79 8.72 6.14
C ALA A 225 3.43 9.95 5.48
N ASP A 226 2.66 11.03 5.29
CA ASP A 226 3.17 12.30 4.76
C ASP A 226 4.25 12.90 5.66
N ALA A 227 4.07 12.86 6.99
CA ALA A 227 5.09 13.30 7.92
C ALA A 227 6.34 12.39 7.89
N MET A 228 6.16 11.06 7.79
CA MET A 228 7.26 10.10 7.74
C MET A 228 8.15 10.29 6.49
N ASN A 229 7.58 10.72 5.36
CA ASN A 229 8.35 11.07 4.17
C ASN A 229 9.36 12.22 4.41
N ASN A 230 9.06 13.12 5.36
CA ASN A 230 9.92 14.25 5.72
C ASN A 230 10.85 13.93 6.92
N LEU A 231 10.74 12.73 7.51
CA LEU A 231 11.55 12.33 8.65
C LEU A 231 13.06 12.26 8.33
N PRO A 232 13.51 11.78 7.15
CA PRO A 232 14.93 11.76 6.82
C PRO A 232 15.58 13.16 6.92
N ASP A 233 14.93 14.18 6.36
CA ASP A 233 15.43 15.57 6.39
C ASP A 233 15.48 16.11 7.83
N PHE A 234 14.49 15.78 8.65
CA PHE A 234 14.49 16.16 10.06
C PHE A 234 15.67 15.55 10.83
N ILE A 235 15.96 14.26 10.60
CA ILE A 235 17.08 13.56 11.25
C ILE A 235 18.43 14.13 10.77
N GLN A 236 18.57 14.47 9.49
CA GLN A 236 19.80 15.05 8.94
C GLN A 236 20.10 16.45 9.49
N ASN A 237 19.07 17.27 9.65
CA ASN A 237 19.21 18.65 10.10
C ASN A 237 19.27 18.79 11.63
N GLY A 238 18.99 17.72 12.38
CA GLY A 238 19.07 17.70 13.84
C GLY A 238 20.50 17.50 14.33
N ASP A 239 21.12 18.56 14.87
CA ASP A 239 22.52 18.64 15.34
C ASP A 239 22.97 17.56 16.38
N SER A 240 22.12 16.62 16.78
CA SER A 240 22.44 15.56 17.76
C SER A 240 21.76 14.21 17.53
N MET A 241 20.95 14.06 16.47
CA MET A 241 20.15 12.85 16.24
C MET A 241 20.95 11.76 15.53
N LEU A 242 21.83 12.14 14.59
CA LEU A 242 22.71 11.23 13.87
C LEU A 242 24.13 11.31 14.43
N LYS A 243 24.61 10.22 15.02
CA LYS A 243 26.00 10.10 15.50
C LYS A 243 26.77 9.11 14.64
N THR A 244 28.06 9.40 14.41
CA THR A 244 28.97 8.52 13.68
C THR A 244 30.18 8.16 14.52
N ASN A 245 30.50 6.87 14.56
CA ASN A 245 31.75 6.32 15.08
C ASN A 245 32.60 5.77 13.92
N GLY A 246 32.57 6.42 12.75
CA GLY A 246 33.31 6.05 11.54
C GLY A 246 32.58 5.02 10.67
N ARG A 247 32.49 3.75 11.13
CA ARG A 247 31.85 2.66 10.37
C ARG A 247 30.38 2.44 10.74
N GLN A 248 30.01 2.83 11.95
CA GLN A 248 28.67 2.65 12.50
C GLN A 248 28.03 4.02 12.71
N TYR A 249 26.77 4.12 12.31
CA TYR A 249 25.95 5.30 12.52
C TYR A 249 24.82 4.92 13.47
N SER A 250 24.42 5.83 14.34
CA SER A 250 23.30 5.63 15.25
C SER A 250 22.36 6.82 15.17
N ILE A 251 21.08 6.53 14.94
CA ILE A 251 20.00 7.51 15.12
C ILE A 251 19.45 7.32 16.52
N ASN A 252 19.41 8.39 17.29
CA ASN A 252 18.75 8.42 18.59
C ASN A 252 17.65 9.49 18.54
N LEU A 253 16.41 9.04 18.47
CA LEU A 253 15.24 9.90 18.39
C LEU A 253 14.48 9.88 19.72
N HIS A 254 14.40 11.04 20.38
CA HIS A 254 13.59 11.17 21.58
C HIS A 254 12.12 11.41 21.23
N GLU A 255 11.23 10.85 22.03
CA GLU A 255 9.79 11.12 22.01
C GLU A 255 9.42 12.60 21.85
N ASP A 256 10.03 13.51 22.62
CA ASP A 256 9.75 14.95 22.56
C ASP A 256 10.18 15.59 21.23
N GLU A 257 11.22 15.05 20.60
CA GLU A 257 11.69 15.50 19.29
C GLU A 257 10.74 15.03 18.20
N LEU A 258 10.33 13.75 18.26
CA LEU A 258 9.35 13.19 17.33
C LEU A 258 8.00 13.92 17.41
N ASN A 259 7.47 14.15 18.62
CA ASN A 259 6.20 14.85 18.78
C ASN A 259 6.27 16.30 18.27
N ARG A 260 7.38 17.02 18.51
CA ARG A 260 7.58 18.37 17.95
C ARG A 260 7.66 18.35 16.43
N PHE A 261 8.37 17.38 15.87
CA PHE A 261 8.44 17.17 14.43
C PHE A 261 7.05 16.94 13.85
N LEU A 262 6.30 15.96 14.34
CA LEU A 262 4.98 15.62 13.82
C LEU A 262 4.03 16.83 13.90
N ARG A 263 4.00 17.55 15.04
CA ARG A 263 3.20 18.79 15.19
C ARG A 263 3.60 19.89 14.21
N SER A 264 4.87 19.96 13.80
CA SER A 264 5.31 20.90 12.76
C SER A 264 4.86 20.51 11.35
N GLN A 265 4.61 19.21 11.11
CA GLN A 265 4.17 18.69 9.82
C GLN A 265 2.67 18.83 9.62
N ASN A 266 1.87 18.61 10.66
CA ASN A 266 0.42 18.66 10.56
C ASN A 266 -0.25 19.02 11.90
N GLU A 267 -1.22 19.93 11.86
CA GLU A 267 -1.97 20.37 13.04
C GLU A 267 -2.78 19.25 13.71
N LEU A 268 -3.11 18.18 12.97
CA LEU A 268 -3.77 16.98 13.53
C LEU A 268 -2.96 16.38 14.69
N PHE A 269 -1.64 16.52 14.69
CA PHE A 269 -0.79 15.97 15.74
C PHE A 269 -0.71 16.83 17.00
N ASN A 270 -1.39 17.97 17.05
CA ASN A 270 -1.47 18.79 18.25
C ASN A 270 -2.25 18.11 19.38
N THR A 271 -3.19 17.25 19.03
CA THR A 271 -4.00 16.47 20.00
C THR A 271 -3.56 15.02 20.12
N PHE A 272 -2.44 14.65 19.49
CA PHE A 272 -1.84 13.33 19.59
C PHE A 272 -0.50 13.38 20.34
N ALA A 273 -0.19 12.25 20.97
CA ALA A 273 1.08 11.98 21.61
C ALA A 273 1.61 10.64 21.09
N PHE A 274 2.85 10.66 20.62
CA PHE A 274 3.64 9.49 20.27
C PHE A 274 4.48 9.13 21.46
N ARG A 275 4.56 7.84 21.79
CA ARG A 275 5.33 7.32 22.91
C ARG A 275 6.15 6.11 22.52
N PHE A 276 7.35 6.02 23.06
CA PHE A 276 8.21 4.86 22.93
C PHE A 276 8.23 4.08 24.24
N ASN A 277 7.86 2.80 24.19
CA ASN A 277 7.80 1.94 25.38
C ASN A 277 8.20 0.52 25.03
N ASP A 278 9.31 0.03 25.59
CA ASP A 278 9.75 -1.36 25.57
C ASP A 278 9.51 -2.11 24.24
N GLY A 279 10.16 -1.64 23.18
CA GLY A 279 10.05 -2.24 21.84
C GLY A 279 8.83 -1.80 21.04
N LYS A 280 7.89 -1.06 21.64
CA LYS A 280 6.67 -0.58 21.00
C LYS A 280 6.70 0.92 20.75
N VAL A 281 5.87 1.33 19.80
CA VAL A 281 5.50 2.70 19.49
C VAL A 281 4.00 2.80 19.67
N ILE A 282 3.57 3.77 20.48
CA ILE A 282 2.16 4.02 20.76
C ILE A 282 1.86 5.44 20.32
N ALA A 283 0.90 5.61 19.41
CA ALA A 283 0.35 6.91 19.06
C ALA A 283 -1.08 6.97 19.60
N GLU A 284 -1.39 7.94 20.44
CA GLU A 284 -2.73 8.10 20.99
C GLU A 284 -3.14 9.57 21.00
N GLY A 285 -4.43 9.83 20.76
CA GLY A 285 -4.95 11.18 20.75
C GLY A 285 -6.46 11.21 20.63
N GLU A 286 -7.02 12.37 20.98
CA GLU A 286 -8.46 12.61 20.96
C GLU A 286 -8.75 13.94 20.27
N ASN A 287 -9.75 13.95 19.38
CA ASN A 287 -10.22 15.15 18.72
C ASN A 287 -11.75 15.16 18.67
N GLY A 288 -12.37 16.00 19.51
CA GLY A 288 -13.81 16.01 19.68
C GLY A 288 -14.32 14.66 20.22
N ASN A 289 -15.15 13.98 19.43
CA ASN A 289 -15.72 12.67 19.79
C ASN A 289 -14.91 11.48 19.25
N LEU A 290 -13.73 11.73 18.69
CA LEU A 290 -12.86 10.70 18.11
C LEU A 290 -11.69 10.45 19.05
N SER A 291 -11.51 9.19 19.46
CA SER A 291 -10.35 8.71 20.19
C SER A 291 -9.66 7.62 19.36
N LEU A 292 -8.38 7.81 19.05
CA LEU A 292 -7.60 6.89 18.24
C LEU A 292 -6.34 6.51 18.99
N ARG A 293 -6.08 5.20 19.06
CA ARG A 293 -4.84 4.64 19.60
C ARG A 293 -4.27 3.60 18.64
N ILE A 294 -3.06 3.84 18.19
CA ILE A 294 -2.27 2.97 17.32
C ILE A 294 -1.11 2.43 18.16
N GLU A 295 -0.94 1.13 18.19
CA GLU A 295 0.21 0.47 18.82
C GLU A 295 0.87 -0.42 17.79
N GLY A 296 2.19 -0.36 17.72
CA GLY A 296 2.99 -1.13 16.77
C GLY A 296 4.44 -1.25 17.18
N HIS A 297 5.22 -1.88 16.32
CA HIS A 297 6.66 -2.04 16.51
C HIS A 297 7.42 -1.88 15.21
N TYR A 298 8.72 -1.64 15.33
CA TYR A 298 9.62 -1.59 14.19
C TYR A 298 10.37 -2.91 14.03
N SER A 299 10.44 -3.41 12.81
CA SER A 299 11.25 -4.57 12.43
C SER A 299 12.16 -4.23 11.24
N ILE A 300 13.23 -4.99 11.04
CA ILE A 300 14.15 -4.77 9.91
C ILE A 300 13.86 -5.80 8.82
N VAL A 301 13.64 -5.30 7.62
CA VAL A 301 13.51 -6.11 6.40
C VAL A 301 14.71 -5.80 5.51
N ASN A 302 15.29 -6.82 4.88
CA ASN A 302 16.48 -6.67 4.02
C ASN A 302 16.18 -6.79 2.52
N ASP A 303 15.09 -7.46 2.15
CA ASP A 303 14.72 -7.75 0.77
C ASP A 303 13.28 -7.27 0.49
N PRO A 304 13.00 -6.64 -0.67
CA PRO A 304 13.92 -6.32 -1.76
C PRO A 304 14.86 -5.14 -1.42
N ASP A 305 14.48 -4.29 -0.47
CA ASP A 305 15.26 -3.16 0.00
C ASP A 305 15.36 -3.17 1.52
N ASN A 306 16.52 -2.76 2.03
CA ASN A 306 16.72 -2.62 3.47
C ASN A 306 15.86 -1.47 4.01
N ALA A 307 14.92 -1.80 4.89
CA ALA A 307 13.96 -0.88 5.47
C ALA A 307 13.70 -1.23 6.94
N ILE A 308 13.33 -0.20 7.71
CA ILE A 308 12.76 -0.36 9.04
C ILE A 308 11.24 -0.30 8.86
N LEU A 309 10.62 -1.48 8.85
CA LEU A 309 9.20 -1.66 8.63
C LEU A 309 8.43 -1.32 9.91
N PHE A 310 7.41 -0.47 9.82
CA PHE A 310 6.46 -0.27 10.91
C PHE A 310 5.32 -1.27 10.77
N GLN A 311 5.10 -2.05 11.82
CA GLN A 311 4.02 -3.03 11.87
C GLN A 311 3.00 -2.61 12.92
N VAL A 312 1.74 -2.47 12.50
CA VAL A 312 0.65 -2.11 13.40
C VAL A 312 0.21 -3.37 14.14
N ASP A 313 0.38 -3.42 15.46
CA ASP A 313 -0.01 -4.55 16.31
C ASP A 313 -1.45 -4.44 16.79
N LYS A 314 -1.89 -3.23 17.10
CA LYS A 314 -3.22 -2.96 17.64
C LYS A 314 -3.70 -1.58 17.23
N LEU A 315 -4.97 -1.50 16.88
CA LEU A 315 -5.60 -0.26 16.47
C LEU A 315 -6.94 -0.15 17.18
N VAL A 316 -7.12 0.89 17.99
CA VAL A 316 -8.33 1.12 18.79
C VAL A 316 -8.94 2.44 18.37
N PHE A 317 -10.20 2.40 17.96
CA PHE A 317 -11.01 3.54 17.58
C PHE A 317 -12.22 3.63 18.50
N ASN A 318 -12.38 4.73 19.22
CA ASN A 318 -13.47 4.94 20.18
C ASN A 318 -13.65 3.76 21.15
N GLN A 319 -12.54 3.28 21.72
CA GLN A 319 -12.47 2.14 22.65
C GLN A 319 -12.75 0.76 22.02
N LEU A 320 -12.99 0.70 20.71
CA LEU A 320 -13.23 -0.52 19.96
C LEU A 320 -11.96 -0.92 19.20
N GLU A 321 -11.50 -2.14 19.41
CA GLU A 321 -10.38 -2.68 18.67
C GLU A 321 -10.82 -3.00 17.24
N LEU A 322 -10.10 -2.44 16.27
CA LEU A 322 -10.35 -2.65 14.86
C LEU A 322 -9.78 -3.99 14.41
N PRO A 323 -10.42 -4.66 13.44
CA PRO A 323 -9.98 -5.95 12.96
C PRO A 323 -8.61 -5.89 12.28
N ASP A 324 -7.97 -7.05 12.20
CA ASP A 324 -6.72 -7.26 11.47
C ASP A 324 -6.80 -6.85 10.00
N THR A 325 -7.94 -7.08 9.33
CA THR A 325 -8.14 -6.68 7.94
C THR A 325 -8.00 -5.16 7.74
N THR A 326 -8.59 -4.35 8.62
CA THR A 326 -8.44 -2.89 8.59
C THR A 326 -7.00 -2.46 8.88
N ARG A 327 -6.34 -3.10 9.86
CA ARG A 327 -4.93 -2.79 10.19
C ARG A 327 -4.00 -3.06 9.00
N LEU A 328 -4.16 -4.22 8.37
CA LEU A 328 -3.37 -4.61 7.21
C LEU A 328 -3.63 -3.67 6.03
N GLU A 329 -4.88 -3.32 5.75
CA GLU A 329 -5.22 -2.35 4.72
C GLU A 329 -4.50 -1.02 4.94
N LEU A 330 -4.60 -0.46 6.15
CA LEU A 330 -4.01 0.84 6.46
C LEU A 330 -2.48 0.80 6.36
N GLN A 331 -1.87 -0.31 6.77
CA GLN A 331 -0.41 -0.48 6.66
C GLN A 331 0.05 -0.64 5.20
N GLU A 332 -0.74 -1.27 4.34
CA GLU A 332 -0.45 -1.38 2.91
C GLU A 332 -0.70 -0.08 2.15
N GLU A 333 -1.73 0.69 2.53
CA GLU A 333 -2.12 1.94 1.88
C GLU A 333 -1.20 3.11 2.26
N PHE A 334 -0.71 3.15 3.51
CA PHE A 334 0.05 4.26 4.05
C PHE A 334 1.45 3.81 4.48
N ASP A 335 2.46 4.16 3.67
CA ASP A 335 3.85 3.80 3.95
C ASP A 335 4.41 4.60 5.13
N MET A 336 4.52 3.93 6.28
CA MET A 336 5.14 4.46 7.50
C MET A 336 6.56 3.91 7.72
N ASN A 337 7.13 3.27 6.70
CA ASN A 337 8.44 2.66 6.81
C ASN A 337 9.53 3.71 6.72
N PHE A 338 10.66 3.41 7.34
CA PHE A 338 11.84 4.25 7.27
C PHE A 338 12.92 3.56 6.44
N TYR A 339 13.40 4.26 5.40
CA TYR A 339 14.41 3.73 4.48
C TYR A 339 15.75 4.40 4.73
N PRO A 340 16.74 3.72 5.33
CA PRO A 340 18.06 4.31 5.62
C PRO A 340 18.75 4.90 4.39
N LYS A 341 18.50 4.34 3.21
CA LYS A 341 19.01 4.84 1.92
C LYS A 341 18.54 6.26 1.59
N GLN A 342 17.39 6.71 2.10
CA GLN A 342 16.90 8.08 1.94
C GLN A 342 17.73 9.07 2.78
N LEU A 343 18.30 8.64 3.91
CA LEU A 343 19.28 9.47 4.62
C LEU A 343 20.56 9.55 3.81
N VAL A 344 21.17 8.41 3.54
CA VAL A 344 22.39 8.32 2.75
C VAL A 344 22.39 6.99 2.01
N SER A 345 22.62 7.01 0.69
CA SER A 345 22.43 5.86 -0.20
C SER A 345 23.22 4.61 0.16
N PHE A 346 24.34 4.76 0.89
CA PHE A 346 25.20 3.67 1.32
C PHE A 346 24.89 3.15 2.73
N LEU A 347 23.79 3.57 3.38
CA LEU A 347 23.44 3.09 4.72
C LEU A 347 22.40 1.98 4.67
N LYS A 348 22.55 1.01 5.57
CA LYS A 348 21.55 -0.01 5.90
C LYS A 348 21.33 -0.10 7.40
N ALA A 349 20.10 -0.36 7.81
CA ALA A 349 19.74 -0.66 9.19
C ALA A 349 20.14 -2.09 9.56
N THR A 350 20.80 -2.24 10.70
CA THR A 350 21.21 -3.54 11.26
C THR A 350 20.52 -3.86 12.57
N LYS A 351 20.10 -2.82 13.32
CA LYS A 351 19.34 -2.99 14.56
C LYS A 351 18.37 -1.84 14.78
N VAL A 352 17.17 -2.15 15.23
CA VAL A 352 16.20 -1.18 15.75
C VAL A 352 15.77 -1.64 17.14
N SER A 353 15.70 -0.70 18.08
CA SER A 353 15.21 -0.97 19.43
C SER A 353 14.55 0.28 19.99
N SER A 354 13.40 0.11 20.63
CA SER A 354 12.70 1.14 21.39
C SER A 354 12.88 0.88 22.88
N THR A 355 13.24 1.91 23.63
CA THR A 355 13.33 1.95 25.10
C THR A 355 12.46 3.10 25.59
N ASP A 356 12.21 3.19 26.90
CA ASP A 356 11.41 4.30 27.47
C ASP A 356 11.85 5.67 26.90
N GLN A 357 10.92 6.32 26.21
CA GLN A 357 11.04 7.63 25.55
C GLN A 357 12.03 7.74 24.39
N ARG A 358 12.68 6.64 23.94
CA ARG A 358 13.71 6.69 22.89
C ARG A 358 13.63 5.56 21.87
N LEU A 359 13.77 5.92 20.60
CA LEU A 359 14.02 5.00 19.51
C LEU A 359 15.49 5.05 19.11
N LEU A 360 16.17 3.90 19.20
CA LEU A 360 17.57 3.73 18.78
C LEU A 360 17.63 2.87 17.52
N VAL A 361 18.19 3.44 16.46
CA VAL A 361 18.48 2.74 15.21
C VAL A 361 19.98 2.68 15.01
N THR A 362 20.49 1.48 14.76
CA THR A 362 21.88 1.26 14.33
C THR A 362 21.92 1.03 12.83
N LEU A 363 22.79 1.80 12.17
CA LEU A 363 23.05 1.71 10.75
C LEU A 363 24.52 1.39 10.49
N GLU A 364 24.79 0.72 9.37
CA GLU A 364 26.13 0.43 8.87
C GLU A 364 26.24 0.76 7.39
N LEU A 365 27.49 0.86 6.91
CA LEU A 365 27.78 0.95 5.49
C LEU A 365 27.32 -0.32 4.76
N ASP A 366 26.45 -0.15 3.78
CA ASP A 366 26.11 -1.15 2.78
C ASP A 366 27.23 -1.19 1.73
N LEU A 367 28.21 -2.05 1.97
CA LEU A 367 29.35 -2.27 1.08
C LEU A 367 29.01 -3.16 -0.12
N LYS A 368 27.72 -3.28 -0.50
CA LYS A 368 27.34 -3.86 -1.79
C LYS A 368 27.78 -2.90 -2.91
N ASN A 369 29.06 -3.05 -3.27
CA ASN A 369 29.67 -2.46 -4.45
C ASN A 369 28.81 -2.70 -5.70
N LYS A 370 28.66 -1.63 -6.49
CA LYS A 370 28.31 -1.55 -7.92
C LYS A 370 27.85 -2.82 -8.64
#